data_AF-A0A1I0Q3Q5-F1
#
_entry.id   AF-A0A1I0Q3Q5-F1
#
_cell.length_a   1.000
_cell.length_b   1.000
_cell.length_c   1.000
_cell.angle_alpha   90.00
_cell.angle_beta   90.00
_cell.angle_gamma   90.00
#
_symmetry.space_group_name_H-M   'P 1'
#
loop_
_entity.id
_entity.type
_entity.pdbx_description
1 polymer ?
#
loop_
_entity_poly.entity_id
_entity_poly.type
_entity_poly.pdbx_seq_one_letter_code
_entity_poly.pdbx_strand_id
1 'polypeptide(L)'
;MKKYYYIDDEDEKTIQAVADGINVSKKVEVEALKLKGFRVFDVLTEKLKADWDKIDGYLLDLKLNGTGPNSTKFSATSLAQWLRSYAVEEEKPHKPIVLLSNDLQCAHYAADITSHDLFDMVLERNGEIPWESFAEQLEILAEEYARLTEDKDKNLQNILQNERIDGNTSFLAPFVKPESFNVSRFAALVLHDLFEHPGQLIDEPMLAARMGVDIVKSGKEWETFINARFEKAQYKGVFAGLKKLYWSREVINIFKELTKGKSPMSMTAMQRVATLQENDEAARGLVAYHPQGHCKSTYFWTIDAVTKKPLDANEGYVLQEEAGIKAWQEQRYVSFDTIDNGLPEGFELMPSESERYEADLEAID
;
A
#
# COMPACT_ATOMS: atom_id res chain seq x y z
N MET A 1 4.91 0.46 24.98
CA MET A 1 4.38 -0.60 24.12
C MET A 1 3.02 -0.15 23.65
N LYS A 2 2.77 -0.19 22.35
CA LYS A 2 1.51 0.28 21.76
C LYS A 2 0.40 -0.73 22.00
N LYS A 3 -0.80 -0.28 22.35
CA LYS A 3 -1.90 -1.14 22.75
C LYS A 3 -3.05 -1.13 21.75
N TYR A 4 -3.52 -2.30 21.36
CA TYR A 4 -4.62 -2.50 20.43
C TYR A 4 -5.76 -3.28 21.08
N TYR A 5 -6.99 -2.95 20.67
CA TYR A 5 -8.14 -3.83 20.89
C TYR A 5 -8.43 -4.66 19.65
N TYR A 6 -8.49 -5.98 19.85
CA TYR A 6 -8.96 -6.90 18.84
C TYR A 6 -10.42 -7.28 19.09
N ILE A 7 -11.28 -7.02 18.09
CA ILE A 7 -12.73 -7.21 18.17
C ILE A 7 -13.16 -8.18 17.07
N ASP A 8 -13.81 -9.27 17.45
CA ASP A 8 -14.18 -10.38 16.57
C ASP A 8 -15.42 -11.10 17.17
N ASP A 9 -16.29 -11.66 16.32
CA ASP A 9 -17.52 -12.37 16.70
C ASP A 9 -17.33 -13.85 17.07
N GLU A 10 -16.12 -14.37 16.95
CA GLU A 10 -15.74 -15.72 17.33
C GLU A 10 -15.72 -15.96 18.86
N ASP A 11 -15.50 -17.21 19.26
CA ASP A 11 -15.43 -17.58 20.67
C ASP A 11 -14.17 -17.03 21.38
N GLU A 12 -14.25 -16.93 22.71
CA GLU A 12 -13.19 -16.30 23.52
C GLU A 12 -11.82 -16.97 23.37
N LYS A 13 -11.75 -18.28 23.10
CA LYS A 13 -10.46 -18.97 22.94
C LYS A 13 -9.83 -18.62 21.61
N THR A 14 -10.63 -18.57 20.55
CA THR A 14 -10.19 -18.25 19.20
C THR A 14 -9.63 -16.84 19.13
N ILE A 15 -10.38 -15.85 19.64
CA ILE A 15 -9.91 -14.45 19.63
C ILE A 15 -8.67 -14.25 20.51
N GLN A 16 -8.56 -14.98 21.62
CA GLN A 16 -7.40 -14.89 22.51
C GLN A 16 -6.17 -15.52 21.86
N ALA A 17 -6.30 -16.64 21.17
CA ALA A 17 -5.18 -17.29 20.48
C ALA A 17 -4.53 -16.36 19.43
N VAL A 18 -5.35 -15.57 18.72
CA VAL A 18 -4.89 -14.59 17.74
C VAL A 18 -4.16 -13.43 18.42
N ALA A 19 -4.76 -12.86 19.47
CA ALA A 19 -4.12 -11.82 20.26
C ALA A 19 -2.78 -12.30 20.85
N ASP A 20 -2.76 -13.51 21.41
CA ASP A 20 -1.56 -14.14 21.96
C ASP A 20 -0.48 -14.33 20.89
N GLY A 21 -0.87 -14.75 19.67
CA GLY A 21 0.02 -14.87 18.52
C GLY A 21 0.77 -13.58 18.21
N ILE A 22 0.05 -12.46 18.08
CA ILE A 22 0.65 -11.14 17.84
C ILE A 22 1.53 -10.70 19.02
N ASN A 23 1.08 -10.97 20.26
CA ASN A 23 1.76 -10.61 21.49
C ASN A 23 3.10 -11.35 21.70
N VAL A 24 3.37 -12.46 21.00
CA VAL A 24 4.65 -13.20 21.10
C VAL A 24 5.84 -12.28 20.84
N SER A 25 5.71 -11.36 19.87
CA SER A 25 6.77 -10.43 19.47
C SER A 25 7.13 -9.39 20.55
N LYS A 26 6.20 -9.07 21.47
CA LYS A 26 6.29 -8.00 22.47
C LYS A 26 6.53 -6.58 21.89
N LYS A 27 6.27 -6.37 20.60
CA LYS A 27 6.31 -5.05 19.96
C LYS A 27 5.05 -4.24 20.27
N VAL A 28 3.91 -4.95 20.32
CA VAL A 28 2.60 -4.40 20.68
C VAL A 28 1.92 -5.25 21.76
N GLU A 29 0.91 -4.66 22.41
CA GLU A 29 -0.03 -5.34 23.28
C GLU A 29 -1.40 -5.40 22.59
N VAL A 30 -1.84 -6.58 22.17
CA VAL A 30 -3.19 -6.82 21.66
C VAL A 30 -4.03 -7.43 22.76
N GLU A 31 -5.10 -6.75 23.15
CA GLU A 31 -6.11 -7.26 24.08
C GLU A 31 -7.36 -7.67 23.30
N ALA A 32 -7.76 -8.93 23.43
CA ALA A 32 -8.99 -9.43 22.83
C ALA A 32 -10.22 -8.92 23.60
N LEU A 33 -11.06 -8.14 22.94
CA LEU A 33 -12.28 -7.59 23.52
C LEU A 33 -13.44 -8.59 23.35
N LYS A 34 -13.81 -9.23 24.45
CA LYS A 34 -14.84 -10.29 24.49
C LYS A 34 -16.24 -9.72 24.23
N LEU A 35 -16.78 -9.90 23.02
CA LEU A 35 -18.08 -9.35 22.63
C LEU A 35 -19.30 -9.91 23.38
N LYS A 36 -19.18 -11.01 24.13
CA LYS A 36 -20.29 -11.60 24.90
C LYS A 36 -21.07 -10.59 25.75
N GLY A 37 -20.40 -9.56 26.29
CA GLY A 37 -21.00 -8.46 27.06
C GLY A 37 -21.29 -7.17 26.26
N PHE A 38 -20.87 -7.10 25.00
CA PHE A 38 -20.83 -5.88 24.18
C PHE A 38 -21.52 -6.06 22.81
N ARG A 39 -22.47 -6.99 22.69
CA ARG A 39 -23.20 -7.25 21.42
C ARG A 39 -24.17 -6.14 21.01
N VAL A 40 -24.47 -5.22 21.92
CA VAL A 40 -25.29 -4.02 21.66
C VAL A 40 -24.34 -2.87 21.37
N PHE A 41 -24.56 -2.18 20.25
CA PHE A 41 -23.67 -1.15 19.73
C PHE A 41 -23.36 -0.08 20.78
N ASP A 42 -24.37 0.48 21.43
CA ASP A 42 -24.20 1.51 22.47
C ASP A 42 -23.37 1.03 23.66
N VAL A 43 -23.50 -0.25 24.05
CA VAL A 43 -22.74 -0.82 25.17
C VAL A 43 -21.26 -0.97 24.80
N LEU A 44 -20.98 -1.39 23.55
CA LEU A 44 -19.61 -1.44 23.04
C LEU A 44 -19.00 -0.06 22.94
N THR A 45 -19.70 0.90 22.33
CA THR A 45 -19.16 2.25 22.12
C THR A 45 -18.86 2.95 23.44
N GLU A 46 -19.72 2.84 24.47
CA GLU A 46 -19.42 3.37 25.81
C GLU A 46 -18.15 2.76 26.44
N LYS A 47 -17.93 1.45 26.24
CA LYS A 47 -16.68 0.80 26.67
C LYS A 47 -15.47 1.35 25.91
N LEU A 48 -15.58 1.57 24.61
CA LEU A 48 -14.50 2.11 23.79
C LEU A 48 -14.19 3.58 24.12
N LYS A 49 -15.21 4.38 24.44
CA LYS A 49 -15.03 5.75 24.95
C LYS A 49 -14.25 5.77 26.27
N ALA A 50 -14.65 4.92 27.22
CA ALA A 50 -14.02 4.85 28.55
C ALA A 50 -12.53 4.46 28.49
N ASP A 51 -12.14 3.71 27.46
CA ASP A 51 -10.78 3.24 27.26
C ASP A 51 -10.06 3.93 26.11
N TRP A 52 -10.62 5.02 25.58
CA TRP A 52 -10.04 5.72 24.44
C TRP A 52 -8.60 6.13 24.75
N ASP A 53 -8.33 6.77 25.88
CA ASP A 53 -6.97 7.24 26.16
C ASP A 53 -6.00 6.11 26.60
N LYS A 54 -6.47 4.85 26.63
CA LYS A 54 -5.69 3.66 27.06
C LYS A 54 -5.22 2.76 25.91
N ILE A 55 -5.70 3.02 24.70
CA ILE A 55 -5.41 2.20 23.51
C ILE A 55 -4.92 3.09 22.38
N ASP A 56 -3.99 2.59 21.59
CA ASP A 56 -3.39 3.26 20.45
C ASP A 56 -4.08 2.88 19.13
N GLY A 57 -4.80 1.76 19.03
CA GLY A 57 -5.46 1.35 17.80
C GLY A 57 -6.48 0.22 17.93
N TYR A 58 -7.08 -0.14 16.80
CA TYR A 58 -8.12 -1.19 16.71
C TYR A 58 -7.77 -2.21 15.63
N LEU A 59 -8.00 -3.49 15.94
CA LEU A 59 -7.98 -4.61 15.01
C LEU A 59 -9.40 -5.18 14.96
N LEU A 60 -10.03 -5.19 13.79
CA LEU A 60 -11.43 -5.59 13.63
C LEU A 60 -11.50 -6.79 12.70
N ASP A 61 -12.23 -7.84 13.07
CA ASP A 61 -12.67 -8.83 12.08
C ASP A 61 -13.76 -8.22 11.16
N LEU A 62 -13.73 -8.56 9.88
CA LEU A 62 -14.68 -8.03 8.88
C LEU A 62 -16.14 -8.31 9.24
N LYS A 63 -16.45 -9.52 9.73
CA LYS A 63 -17.82 -10.02 9.91
C LYS A 63 -18.22 -10.07 11.38
N LEU A 64 -18.22 -8.92 12.06
CA LEU A 64 -18.80 -8.81 13.41
C LEU A 64 -20.29 -9.19 13.50
N ASN A 65 -21.01 -9.20 12.38
CA ASN A 65 -22.39 -9.65 12.23
C ASN A 65 -22.49 -11.02 11.53
N GLY A 66 -21.45 -11.83 11.63
CA GLY A 66 -21.34 -13.14 11.02
C GLY A 66 -22.14 -14.22 11.74
N THR A 67 -21.71 -15.46 11.54
CA THR A 67 -22.31 -16.64 12.16
C THR A 67 -21.61 -17.06 13.45
N GLY A 68 -20.63 -16.28 13.93
CA GLY A 68 -19.89 -16.56 15.15
C GLY A 68 -20.80 -16.57 16.39
N PRO A 69 -20.38 -17.24 17.48
CA PRO A 69 -21.17 -17.36 18.70
C PRO A 69 -21.42 -16.02 19.41
N ASN A 70 -20.62 -15.01 19.12
CA ASN A 70 -20.73 -13.65 19.64
C ASN A 70 -21.17 -12.62 18.59
N SER A 71 -21.78 -13.06 17.50
CA SER A 71 -22.25 -12.17 16.44
C SER A 71 -23.16 -11.06 16.95
N THR A 72 -23.01 -9.91 16.31
CA THR A 72 -23.69 -8.66 16.64
C THR A 72 -24.69 -8.30 15.55
N LYS A 73 -25.42 -7.20 15.75
CA LYS A 73 -26.33 -6.64 14.73
C LYS A 73 -25.67 -5.55 13.86
N PHE A 74 -24.37 -5.32 14.03
CA PHE A 74 -23.62 -4.28 13.34
C PHE A 74 -22.34 -4.87 12.72
N SER A 75 -21.85 -4.23 11.66
CA SER A 75 -20.63 -4.66 10.96
C SER A 75 -19.39 -3.99 11.53
N ALA A 76 -18.21 -4.47 11.12
CA ALA A 76 -16.95 -3.78 11.34
C ALA A 76 -16.95 -2.37 10.74
N THR A 77 -17.57 -2.20 9.57
CA THR A 77 -17.68 -0.92 8.87
C THR A 77 -18.50 0.11 9.67
N SER A 78 -19.60 -0.33 10.30
CA SER A 78 -20.41 0.52 11.19
C SER A 78 -19.60 1.00 12.40
N LEU A 79 -18.79 0.11 12.97
CA LEU A 79 -17.93 0.44 14.09
C LEU A 79 -16.76 1.36 13.69
N ALA A 80 -16.10 1.08 12.56
CA ALA A 80 -15.01 1.89 12.04
C ALA A 80 -15.48 3.32 11.71
N GLN A 81 -16.64 3.46 11.07
CA GLN A 81 -17.25 4.76 10.84
C GLN A 81 -17.50 5.52 12.14
N TRP A 82 -18.06 4.86 13.15
CA TRP A 82 -18.27 5.47 14.47
C TRP A 82 -16.96 5.90 15.13
N LEU A 83 -15.91 5.07 15.06
CA LEU A 83 -14.59 5.41 15.61
C LEU A 83 -14.01 6.67 14.97
N ARG A 84 -14.12 6.82 13.65
CA ARG A 84 -13.66 8.02 12.94
C ARG A 84 -14.49 9.25 13.32
N SER A 85 -15.82 9.12 13.36
CA SER A 85 -16.72 10.21 13.75
C SER A 85 -16.48 10.66 15.18
N TYR A 86 -16.38 9.72 16.13
CA TYR A 86 -16.10 10.02 17.54
C TYR A 86 -14.78 10.78 17.72
N ALA A 87 -13.73 10.41 16.99
CA ALA A 87 -12.45 11.12 17.05
C ALA A 87 -12.59 12.59 16.61
N VAL A 88 -13.38 12.85 15.56
CA VAL A 88 -13.61 14.22 15.06
C VAL A 88 -14.52 15.02 16.00
N GLU A 89 -15.65 14.44 16.41
CA GLU A 89 -16.68 15.11 17.21
C GLU A 89 -16.18 15.50 18.61
N GLU A 90 -15.37 14.66 19.22
CA GLU A 90 -14.81 14.88 20.56
C GLU A 90 -13.38 15.46 20.53
N GLU A 91 -12.89 15.87 19.35
CA GLU A 91 -11.53 16.40 19.14
C GLU A 91 -10.44 15.50 19.74
N LYS A 92 -10.62 14.19 19.62
CA LYS A 92 -9.71 13.17 20.16
C LYS A 92 -8.62 12.80 19.14
N PRO A 93 -7.44 12.32 19.62
CA PRO A 93 -6.44 11.70 18.75
C PRO A 93 -7.06 10.62 17.88
N HIS A 94 -6.84 10.71 16.56
CA HIS A 94 -7.19 9.64 15.63
C HIS A 94 -6.33 8.42 15.90
N LYS A 95 -6.87 7.24 15.56
CA LYS A 95 -6.19 5.96 15.76
C LYS A 95 -6.24 5.12 14.49
N PRO A 96 -5.20 4.28 14.25
CA PRO A 96 -5.24 3.29 13.19
C PRO A 96 -6.36 2.28 13.44
N ILE A 97 -7.07 1.95 12.38
CA ILE A 97 -8.08 0.88 12.33
C ILE A 97 -7.61 -0.14 11.30
N VAL A 98 -7.26 -1.32 11.76
CA VAL A 98 -6.75 -2.41 10.93
C VAL A 98 -7.82 -3.48 10.81
N LEU A 99 -8.05 -3.93 9.59
CA LEU A 99 -8.94 -5.04 9.33
C LEU A 99 -8.14 -6.35 9.39
N LEU A 100 -8.62 -7.33 10.14
CA LEU A 100 -8.12 -8.70 10.12
C LEU A 100 -9.14 -9.54 9.34
N SER A 101 -8.71 -10.27 8.33
CA SER A 101 -9.61 -11.15 7.58
C SER A 101 -8.98 -12.51 7.34
N ASN A 102 -9.78 -13.57 7.39
CA ASN A 102 -9.37 -14.91 6.94
C ASN A 102 -9.38 -15.04 5.41
N ASP A 103 -10.06 -14.13 4.74
CA ASP A 103 -10.30 -14.16 3.31
C ASP A 103 -10.50 -12.71 2.83
N LEU A 104 -9.44 -12.14 2.24
CA LEU A 104 -9.52 -10.83 1.59
C LEU A 104 -10.38 -10.84 0.32
N GLN A 105 -10.76 -12.03 -0.15
CA GLN A 105 -11.38 -12.26 -1.44
C GLN A 105 -12.87 -12.62 -1.30
N CYS A 106 -13.45 -12.54 -0.09
CA CYS A 106 -14.87 -12.87 0.05
C CYS A 106 -15.74 -11.82 -0.66
N ALA A 107 -16.74 -12.28 -1.42
CA ALA A 107 -17.63 -11.44 -2.25
C ALA A 107 -18.30 -10.26 -1.50
N HIS A 108 -18.36 -10.30 -0.17
CA HIS A 108 -18.88 -9.21 0.66
C HIS A 108 -17.86 -8.09 0.91
N TYR A 109 -16.56 -8.38 0.92
CA TYR A 109 -15.49 -7.38 0.99
C TYR A 109 -15.40 -6.67 -0.37
N ALA A 110 -15.27 -7.44 -1.46
CA ALA A 110 -15.23 -6.90 -2.82
C ALA A 110 -16.48 -6.06 -3.21
N ALA A 111 -17.66 -6.31 -2.62
CA ALA A 111 -18.88 -5.57 -2.94
C ALA A 111 -19.01 -4.21 -2.23
N ASP A 112 -18.23 -3.92 -1.18
CA ASP A 112 -18.34 -2.68 -0.38
C ASP A 112 -16.99 -1.93 -0.33
N ILE A 113 -16.46 -1.62 -1.50
CA ILE A 113 -15.16 -0.95 -1.70
C ILE A 113 -15.11 0.40 -1.00
N THR A 114 -16.23 1.12 -0.95
CA THR A 114 -16.32 2.40 -0.23
C THR A 114 -16.10 2.26 1.27
N SER A 115 -16.34 1.07 1.83
CA SER A 115 -16.07 0.79 3.23
C SER A 115 -14.61 0.45 3.51
N HIS A 116 -13.80 0.16 2.48
CA HIS A 116 -12.37 -0.12 2.65
C HIS A 116 -11.60 1.12 3.09
N ASP A 117 -12.02 2.31 2.63
CA ASP A 117 -11.47 3.61 3.05
C ASP A 117 -11.58 3.87 4.57
N LEU A 118 -12.37 3.07 5.29
CA LEU A 118 -12.49 3.17 6.75
C LEU A 118 -11.29 2.55 7.47
N PHE A 119 -10.60 1.59 6.85
CA PHE A 119 -9.51 0.83 7.42
C PHE A 119 -8.18 1.28 6.82
N ASP A 120 -7.19 1.48 7.68
CA ASP A 120 -5.87 1.98 7.27
C ASP A 120 -4.98 0.89 6.66
N MET A 121 -5.29 -0.37 6.98
CA MET A 121 -4.53 -1.54 6.55
C MET A 121 -5.36 -2.80 6.70
N VAL A 122 -5.03 -3.81 5.91
CA VAL A 122 -5.64 -5.13 6.01
C VAL A 122 -4.58 -6.21 6.21
N LEU A 123 -4.83 -7.08 7.19
CA LEU A 123 -3.97 -8.21 7.53
C LEU A 123 -4.71 -9.52 7.22
N GLU A 124 -4.10 -10.36 6.40
CA GLU A 124 -4.69 -11.64 5.99
C GLU A 124 -4.25 -12.79 6.89
N ARG A 125 -5.21 -13.41 7.57
CA ARG A 125 -5.03 -14.56 8.46
C ARG A 125 -5.33 -15.87 7.72
N ASN A 126 -4.64 -16.10 6.61
CA ASN A 126 -4.68 -17.37 5.90
C ASN A 126 -3.34 -18.11 6.05
N GLY A 127 -3.37 -19.45 5.95
CA GLY A 127 -2.15 -20.27 5.99
C GLY A 127 -1.27 -20.08 7.24
N GLU A 128 0.05 -19.98 7.03
CA GLU A 128 1.03 -19.70 8.10
C GLU A 128 1.03 -18.21 8.41
N ILE A 129 0.56 -17.85 9.60
CA ILE A 129 0.35 -16.45 9.99
C ILE A 129 1.67 -15.82 10.44
N PRO A 130 2.13 -14.72 9.80
CA PRO A 130 3.40 -14.07 10.12
C PRO A 130 3.23 -13.10 11.31
N TRP A 131 3.01 -13.64 12.51
CA TRP A 131 2.68 -12.87 13.71
C TRP A 131 3.66 -11.74 14.03
N GLU A 132 4.97 -11.97 13.83
CA GLU A 132 5.99 -10.93 14.05
C GLU A 132 5.82 -9.76 13.08
N SER A 133 5.55 -10.03 11.79
CA SER A 133 5.31 -8.99 10.80
C SER A 133 4.02 -8.22 11.10
N PHE A 134 2.96 -8.91 11.56
CA PHE A 134 1.73 -8.23 11.97
C PHE A 134 1.99 -7.25 13.13
N ALA A 135 2.72 -7.71 14.14
CA ALA A 135 3.07 -6.86 15.28
C ALA A 135 3.93 -5.65 14.89
N GLU A 136 4.90 -5.82 13.98
CA GLU A 136 5.70 -4.72 13.43
C GLU A 136 4.84 -3.68 12.71
N GLN A 137 3.92 -4.13 11.85
CA GLN A 137 3.05 -3.23 11.11
C GLN A 137 2.12 -2.44 12.05
N LEU A 138 1.57 -3.10 13.08
CA LEU A 138 0.75 -2.45 14.10
C LEU A 138 1.55 -1.45 14.95
N GLU A 139 2.80 -1.77 15.30
CA GLU A 139 3.70 -0.86 16.01
C GLU A 139 3.93 0.41 15.18
N ILE A 140 4.36 0.25 13.92
CA ILE A 140 4.61 1.36 13.00
C ILE A 140 3.37 2.24 12.84
N LEU A 141 2.19 1.64 12.61
CA LEU A 141 0.95 2.42 12.48
C LEU A 141 0.67 3.26 13.72
N ALA A 142 0.74 2.66 14.91
CA ALA A 142 0.43 3.37 16.16
C ALA A 142 1.47 4.45 16.53
N GLU A 143 2.75 4.22 16.20
CA GLU A 143 3.81 5.22 16.37
C GLU A 143 3.64 6.40 15.42
N GLU A 144 3.35 6.14 14.15
CA GLU A 144 3.20 7.17 13.13
C GLU A 144 1.91 7.99 13.32
N TYR A 145 0.81 7.39 13.79
CA TYR A 145 -0.38 8.14 14.20
C TYR A 145 -0.11 9.05 15.41
N ALA A 146 0.63 8.56 16.40
CA ALA A 146 1.02 9.38 17.55
C ALA A 146 1.90 10.56 17.09
N ARG A 147 2.92 10.29 16.27
CA ARG A 147 3.80 11.32 15.68
C ARG A 147 3.00 12.36 14.89
N LEU A 148 2.09 11.89 14.02
CA LEU A 148 1.22 12.76 13.24
C LEU A 148 0.28 13.58 14.12
N THR A 149 -0.17 13.06 15.27
CA THR A 149 -1.05 13.80 16.19
C THR A 149 -0.27 14.86 16.96
N GLU A 150 0.90 14.51 17.47
CA GLU A 150 1.75 15.35 18.32
C GLU A 150 2.46 16.48 17.56
N ASP A 151 2.75 16.31 16.26
CA ASP A 151 3.33 17.35 15.41
C ASP A 151 2.37 18.54 15.30
N LYS A 152 2.70 19.67 15.90
CA LYS A 152 1.85 20.87 15.89
C LYS A 152 1.98 21.68 14.61
N ASP A 153 3.13 21.60 13.96
CA ASP A 153 3.46 22.42 12.78
C ASP A 153 2.88 21.80 11.51
N LYS A 154 2.59 20.49 11.54
CA LYS A 154 2.07 19.70 10.40
C LYS A 154 2.86 19.95 9.12
N ASN A 155 4.18 20.11 9.28
CA ASN A 155 5.04 20.48 8.17
C ASN A 155 5.19 19.27 7.23
N LEU A 156 4.58 19.34 6.05
CA LEU A 156 4.56 18.24 5.10
C LEU A 156 5.96 17.80 4.62
N GLN A 157 6.93 18.71 4.55
CA GLN A 157 8.31 18.36 4.18
C GLN A 157 8.95 17.49 5.26
N ASN A 158 8.69 17.80 6.54
CA ASN A 158 9.17 17.01 7.67
C ASN A 158 8.42 15.68 7.78
N ILE A 159 7.10 15.70 7.63
CA ILE A 159 6.25 14.50 7.71
C ILE A 159 6.63 13.49 6.61
N LEU A 160 6.83 13.96 5.38
CA LEU A 160 7.15 13.13 4.23
C LEU A 160 8.67 12.99 3.98
N GLN A 161 9.48 13.62 4.83
CA GLN A 161 10.95 13.65 4.75
C GLN A 161 11.45 14.02 3.34
N ASN A 162 10.90 15.08 2.77
CA ASN A 162 11.24 15.55 1.43
C ASN A 162 11.12 17.09 1.32
N GLU A 163 12.27 17.76 1.28
CA GLU A 163 12.39 19.23 1.19
C GLU A 163 11.85 19.81 -0.12
N ARG A 164 11.71 18.99 -1.17
CA ARG A 164 11.24 19.42 -2.49
C ARG A 164 9.72 19.41 -2.62
N ILE A 165 9.01 18.92 -1.60
CA ILE A 165 7.56 19.02 -1.54
C ILE A 165 7.20 20.49 -1.32
N ASP A 166 6.58 21.09 -2.33
CA ASP A 166 5.97 22.39 -2.21
C ASP A 166 4.46 22.24 -1.91
N GLY A 167 3.89 23.22 -1.21
CA GLY A 167 2.46 23.27 -0.94
C GLY A 167 1.59 23.49 -2.19
N ASN A 168 2.20 23.60 -3.38
CA ASN A 168 1.52 23.74 -4.67
C ASN A 168 1.24 22.39 -5.35
N THR A 169 1.73 21.29 -4.77
CA THR A 169 1.40 19.96 -5.24
C THR A 169 -0.08 19.67 -4.95
N SER A 170 -0.90 19.63 -6.00
CA SER A 170 -2.38 19.69 -5.92
C SER A 170 -3.02 18.66 -4.99
N PHE A 171 -2.41 17.50 -4.79
CA PHE A 171 -2.97 16.44 -3.94
C PHE A 171 -2.70 16.63 -2.44
N LEU A 172 -1.69 17.43 -2.09
CA LEU A 172 -1.36 17.78 -0.71
C LEU A 172 -2.07 19.05 -0.23
N ALA A 173 -2.69 19.81 -1.15
CA ALA A 173 -3.37 21.06 -0.85
C ALA A 173 -4.33 21.01 0.36
N PRO A 174 -5.12 19.93 0.59
CA PRO A 174 -5.99 19.82 1.76
C PRO A 174 -5.26 19.80 3.12
N PHE A 175 -3.96 19.49 3.12
CA PHE A 175 -3.15 19.25 4.32
C PHE A 175 -2.09 20.32 4.56
N VAL A 176 -2.02 21.37 3.74
CA VAL A 176 -1.02 22.44 3.86
C VAL A 176 -1.25 23.30 5.11
N LYS A 177 -2.50 23.43 5.55
CA LYS A 177 -2.87 24.21 6.73
C LYS A 177 -3.02 23.28 7.95
N PRO A 178 -2.36 23.58 9.08
CA PRO A 178 -2.49 22.77 10.30
C PRO A 178 -3.95 22.63 10.77
N GLU A 179 -4.78 23.67 10.60
CA GLU A 179 -6.17 23.67 11.06
C GLU A 179 -7.08 22.75 10.24
N SER A 180 -6.71 22.44 9.00
CA SER A 180 -7.43 21.48 8.15
C SER A 180 -6.80 20.08 8.18
N PHE A 181 -5.74 19.88 8.95
CA PHE A 181 -5.00 18.62 8.97
C PHE A 181 -5.77 17.57 9.79
N ASN A 182 -6.40 16.64 9.08
CA ASN A 182 -7.02 15.46 9.68
C ASN A 182 -6.06 14.27 9.57
N VAL A 183 -5.64 13.72 10.71
CA VAL A 183 -4.64 12.63 10.78
C VAL A 183 -5.09 11.39 10.04
N SER A 184 -6.33 10.91 10.26
CA SER A 184 -6.83 9.72 9.55
C SER A 184 -6.92 9.92 8.04
N ARG A 185 -7.34 11.10 7.59
CA ARG A 185 -7.42 11.40 6.16
C ARG A 185 -6.04 11.50 5.52
N PHE A 186 -5.05 12.03 6.24
CA PHE A 186 -3.68 12.09 5.76
C PHE A 186 -3.03 10.70 5.73
N ALA A 187 -3.30 9.86 6.73
CA ALA A 187 -2.86 8.47 6.73
C ALA A 187 -3.46 7.70 5.54
N ALA A 188 -4.75 7.84 5.27
CA ALA A 188 -5.40 7.25 4.10
C ALA A 188 -4.76 7.71 2.76
N LEU A 189 -4.42 9.00 2.64
CA LEU A 189 -3.67 9.51 1.48
C LEU A 189 -2.34 8.76 1.30
N VAL A 190 -1.58 8.55 2.38
CA VAL A 190 -0.26 7.90 2.28
C VAL A 190 -0.42 6.40 2.02
N LEU A 191 -1.25 5.72 2.80
CA LEU A 191 -1.38 4.27 2.79
C LEU A 191 -2.10 3.76 1.54
N HIS A 192 -3.20 4.38 1.13
CA HIS A 192 -3.95 3.92 -0.04
C HIS A 192 -3.47 4.64 -1.31
N ASP A 193 -3.43 5.98 -1.30
CA ASP A 193 -3.22 6.69 -2.56
C ASP A 193 -1.75 6.72 -3.02
N LEU A 194 -0.79 6.72 -2.08
CA LEU A 194 0.65 6.77 -2.41
C LEU A 194 1.33 5.40 -2.39
N PHE A 195 0.96 4.47 -1.50
CA PHE A 195 1.65 3.18 -1.38
C PHE A 195 1.06 2.09 -2.29
N GLU A 196 -0.24 2.11 -2.55
CA GLU A 196 -0.92 1.08 -3.35
C GLU A 196 -0.93 1.40 -4.85
N HIS A 197 -0.90 2.68 -5.23
CA HIS A 197 -0.88 3.11 -6.63
C HIS A 197 0.46 3.74 -7.03
N PRO A 198 1.04 3.35 -8.19
CA PRO A 198 2.22 3.99 -8.72
C PRO A 198 1.93 5.44 -9.13
N GLY A 199 2.95 6.28 -9.11
CA GLY A 199 2.88 7.65 -9.62
C GLY A 199 3.91 8.54 -8.95
N GLN A 200 3.54 9.11 -7.79
CA GLN A 200 4.47 9.92 -6.98
C GLN A 200 5.53 9.06 -6.30
N LEU A 201 5.10 7.92 -5.75
CA LEU A 201 5.96 6.87 -5.25
C LEU A 201 5.90 5.67 -6.19
N ILE A 202 7.02 4.95 -6.27
CA ILE A 202 7.15 3.71 -7.03
C ILE A 202 7.92 2.68 -6.21
N ASP A 203 7.62 1.41 -6.44
CA ASP A 203 8.33 0.29 -5.82
C ASP A 203 9.61 -0.07 -6.60
N GLU A 204 10.38 -1.01 -6.06
CA GLU A 204 11.65 -1.44 -6.62
C GLU A 204 11.52 -2.07 -8.03
N PRO A 205 10.52 -2.94 -8.31
CA PRO A 205 10.26 -3.42 -9.68
C PRO A 205 10.01 -2.30 -10.69
N MET A 206 9.17 -1.31 -10.33
CA MET A 206 8.91 -0.17 -11.21
C MET A 206 10.16 0.69 -11.43
N LEU A 207 10.98 0.88 -10.39
CA LEU A 207 12.28 1.55 -10.51
C LEU A 207 13.17 0.80 -11.51
N ALA A 208 13.31 -0.52 -11.38
CA ALA A 208 14.11 -1.33 -12.29
C ALA A 208 13.61 -1.28 -13.74
N ALA A 209 12.29 -1.35 -13.96
CA ALA A 209 11.68 -1.23 -15.28
C ALA A 209 12.07 0.10 -15.95
N ARG A 210 11.97 1.22 -15.21
CA ARG A 210 12.35 2.55 -15.69
C ARG A 210 13.85 2.71 -15.93
N MET A 211 14.70 1.95 -15.22
CA MET A 211 16.14 1.87 -15.49
C MET A 211 16.48 0.87 -16.61
N GLY A 212 15.53 0.03 -17.03
CA GLY A 212 15.74 -1.01 -18.04
C GLY A 212 16.46 -2.26 -17.52
N VAL A 213 16.47 -2.48 -16.20
CA VAL A 213 17.28 -3.51 -15.55
C VAL A 213 16.47 -4.77 -15.30
N ASP A 214 17.07 -5.93 -15.57
CA ASP A 214 16.61 -7.23 -15.11
C ASP A 214 17.13 -7.48 -13.69
N ILE A 215 16.26 -7.32 -12.68
CA ILE A 215 16.63 -7.49 -11.27
C ILE A 215 17.22 -8.89 -11.04
N VAL A 216 16.56 -9.93 -11.56
CA VAL A 216 16.92 -11.33 -11.31
C VAL A 216 18.28 -11.66 -11.92
N LYS A 217 18.52 -11.26 -13.17
CA LYS A 217 19.81 -11.52 -13.83
C LYS A 217 20.95 -10.66 -13.30
N SER A 218 20.66 -9.46 -12.81
CA SER A 218 21.66 -8.56 -12.22
C SER A 218 22.04 -9.01 -10.80
N GLY A 219 21.12 -9.61 -10.05
CA GLY A 219 21.38 -10.13 -8.71
C GLY A 219 21.99 -9.08 -7.77
N LYS A 220 23.11 -9.40 -7.13
CA LYS A 220 23.80 -8.51 -6.16
C LYS A 220 24.30 -7.20 -6.76
N GLU A 221 24.51 -7.13 -8.07
CA GLU A 221 24.92 -5.91 -8.75
C GLU A 221 23.78 -4.88 -8.73
N TRP A 222 22.53 -5.35 -8.82
CA TRP A 222 21.36 -4.49 -8.66
C TRP A 222 21.26 -3.92 -7.24
N GLU A 223 21.40 -4.77 -6.22
CA GLU A 223 21.38 -4.34 -4.81
C GLU A 223 22.47 -3.30 -4.52
N THR A 224 23.67 -3.52 -5.08
CA THR A 224 24.81 -2.61 -4.93
C THR A 224 24.51 -1.27 -5.60
N PHE A 225 23.99 -1.29 -6.82
CA PHE A 225 23.64 -0.09 -7.57
C PHE A 225 22.52 0.73 -6.90
N ILE A 226 21.43 0.07 -6.49
CA ILE A 226 20.28 0.76 -5.88
C ILE A 226 20.67 1.39 -4.54
N ASN A 227 21.46 0.70 -3.71
CA ASN A 227 21.94 1.24 -2.44
C ASN A 227 22.92 2.39 -2.65
N ALA A 228 23.82 2.29 -3.64
CA ALA A 228 24.82 3.33 -3.90
C ALA A 228 24.24 4.62 -4.50
N ARG A 229 23.13 4.54 -5.25
CA ARG A 229 22.62 5.68 -6.06
C ARG A 229 21.22 6.15 -5.70
N PHE A 230 20.34 5.25 -5.27
CA PHE A 230 18.92 5.54 -5.07
C PHE A 230 18.49 5.67 -3.61
N GLU A 231 19.42 5.56 -2.65
CA GLU A 231 19.11 5.81 -1.23
C GLU A 231 18.50 7.20 -0.99
N LYS A 232 18.97 8.23 -1.72
CA LYS A 232 18.42 9.60 -1.63
C LYS A 232 17.02 9.75 -2.25
N ALA A 233 16.62 8.84 -3.13
CA ALA A 233 15.27 8.80 -3.68
C ALA A 233 14.31 7.98 -2.82
N GLN A 234 14.81 7.19 -1.88
CA GLN A 234 13.96 6.37 -1.02
C GLN A 234 13.02 7.25 -0.20
N TYR A 235 11.76 6.85 -0.13
CA TYR A 235 10.76 7.45 0.74
C TYR A 235 11.11 7.14 2.21
N LYS A 236 11.22 8.18 3.03
CA LYS A 236 11.58 8.10 4.46
C LYS A 236 10.52 8.75 5.36
N GLY A 237 9.37 9.11 4.81
CA GLY A 237 8.29 9.79 5.51
C GLY A 237 7.51 8.89 6.46
N VAL A 238 6.35 9.37 6.91
CA VAL A 238 5.40 8.57 7.70
C VAL A 238 5.13 7.22 7.07
N PHE A 239 5.07 6.18 7.89
CA PHE A 239 4.80 4.80 7.47
C PHE A 239 5.87 4.18 6.54
N ALA A 240 7.04 4.82 6.33
CA ALA A 240 8.09 4.26 5.48
C ALA A 240 8.62 2.89 5.95
N GLY A 241 8.41 2.54 7.23
CA GLY A 241 8.71 1.22 7.77
C GLY A 241 7.84 0.09 7.21
N LEU A 242 6.67 0.39 6.65
CA LEU A 242 5.75 -0.62 6.11
C LEU A 242 6.16 -1.10 4.71
N LYS A 243 6.71 -0.20 3.88
CA LYS A 243 7.01 -0.51 2.48
C LYS A 243 8.18 0.33 1.98
N LYS A 244 9.13 -0.35 1.32
CA LYS A 244 10.26 0.29 0.64
C LYS A 244 9.80 0.89 -0.69
N LEU A 245 9.71 2.21 -0.75
CA LEU A 245 9.27 2.98 -1.90
C LEU A 245 10.27 4.09 -2.26
N TYR A 246 10.13 4.64 -3.46
CA TYR A 246 11.00 5.68 -3.99
C TYR A 246 10.19 6.81 -4.60
N TRP A 247 10.64 8.04 -4.40
CA TRP A 247 10.13 9.21 -5.11
C TRP A 247 10.44 9.07 -6.61
N SER A 248 9.39 8.83 -7.39
CA SER A 248 9.41 8.63 -8.83
C SER A 248 10.20 9.73 -9.56
N ARG A 249 9.95 11.00 -9.20
CA ARG A 249 10.68 12.15 -9.76
C ARG A 249 12.17 12.12 -9.44
N GLU A 250 12.55 11.72 -8.23
CA GLU A 250 13.94 11.64 -7.81
C GLU A 250 14.68 10.52 -8.53
N VAL A 251 14.03 9.38 -8.75
CA VAL A 251 14.57 8.29 -9.58
C VAL A 251 14.94 8.79 -10.98
N ILE A 252 14.05 9.58 -11.61
CA ILE A 252 14.33 10.14 -12.95
C ILE A 252 15.45 11.19 -12.89
N ASN A 253 15.48 12.03 -11.86
CA ASN A 253 16.54 13.02 -11.68
C ASN A 253 17.91 12.35 -11.51
N ILE A 254 18.00 11.30 -10.70
CA ILE A 254 19.23 10.52 -10.49
C ILE A 254 19.71 9.93 -11.81
N PHE A 255 18.83 9.32 -12.59
CA PHE A 255 19.22 8.80 -13.90
C PHE A 255 19.80 9.90 -14.79
N LYS A 256 19.15 11.07 -14.86
CA LYS A 256 19.65 12.21 -15.63
C LYS A 256 21.01 12.69 -15.12
N GLU A 257 21.22 12.76 -13.81
CA GLU A 257 22.50 13.13 -13.21
C GLU A 257 23.61 12.15 -13.61
N LEU A 258 23.35 10.84 -13.50
CA LEU A 258 24.30 9.79 -13.87
C LEU A 258 24.62 9.79 -15.38
N THR A 259 23.65 10.16 -16.22
CA THR A 259 23.75 10.00 -17.68
C THR A 259 23.94 11.33 -18.43
N LYS A 260 24.38 12.38 -17.73
CA LYS A 260 24.67 13.71 -18.31
C LYS A 260 23.45 14.34 -19.02
N GLY A 261 22.28 14.20 -18.40
CA GLY A 261 21.02 14.82 -18.83
C GLY A 261 20.16 14.00 -19.78
N LYS A 262 20.56 12.76 -20.12
CA LYS A 262 19.75 11.88 -20.97
C LYS A 262 18.43 11.49 -20.28
N SER A 263 17.35 11.41 -21.06
CA SER A 263 16.04 10.98 -20.55
C SER A 263 15.88 9.46 -20.68
N PRO A 264 15.48 8.75 -19.61
CA PRO A 264 15.28 7.30 -19.68
C PRO A 264 14.08 6.89 -20.56
N MET A 265 13.07 7.76 -20.69
CA MET A 265 11.84 7.47 -21.46
C MET A 265 12.08 7.29 -22.97
N SER A 266 13.11 7.93 -23.54
CA SER A 266 13.40 7.88 -24.98
C SER A 266 14.37 6.74 -25.36
N MET A 267 14.65 5.83 -24.44
CA MET A 267 15.71 4.83 -24.56
C MET A 267 15.13 3.44 -24.33
N THR A 268 15.62 2.47 -25.09
CA THR A 268 15.37 1.05 -24.82
C THR A 268 16.06 0.63 -23.52
N ALA A 269 15.61 -0.48 -22.93
CA ALA A 269 16.23 -1.08 -21.76
C ALA A 269 17.74 -1.28 -21.93
N MET A 270 18.16 -1.83 -23.07
CA MET A 270 19.58 -2.01 -23.39
C MET A 270 20.34 -0.69 -23.44
N GLN A 271 19.77 0.35 -24.07
CA GLN A 271 20.40 1.67 -24.15
C GLN A 271 20.53 2.31 -22.76
N ARG A 272 19.50 2.16 -21.90
CA ARG A 272 19.54 2.68 -20.53
C ARG A 272 20.65 2.03 -19.71
N VAL A 273 20.71 0.69 -19.71
CA VAL A 273 21.74 -0.06 -18.97
C VAL A 273 23.13 0.23 -19.51
N ALA A 274 23.34 0.22 -20.83
CA ALA A 274 24.63 0.55 -21.43
C ALA A 274 25.09 1.98 -21.05
N THR A 275 24.16 2.94 -21.09
CA THR A 275 24.48 4.33 -20.71
C THR A 275 24.82 4.45 -19.22
N LEU A 276 24.13 3.72 -18.35
CA LEU A 276 24.47 3.67 -16.92
C LEU A 276 25.86 3.07 -16.72
N GLN A 277 26.15 1.92 -17.33
CA GLN A 277 27.45 1.24 -17.27
C GLN A 277 28.61 2.11 -17.76
N GLU A 278 28.38 2.93 -18.80
CA GLU A 278 29.38 3.86 -19.34
C GLU A 278 29.71 5.03 -18.40
N ASN A 279 28.76 5.44 -17.54
CA ASN A 279 28.88 6.66 -16.74
C ASN A 279 28.93 6.42 -15.23
N ASP A 280 28.71 5.18 -14.77
CA ASP A 280 28.71 4.82 -13.36
C ASP A 280 29.31 3.43 -13.12
N GLU A 281 30.37 3.38 -12.32
CA GLU A 281 31.04 2.12 -11.96
C GLU A 281 30.12 1.16 -11.20
N ALA A 282 29.20 1.68 -10.38
CA ALA A 282 28.25 0.87 -9.63
C ALA A 282 27.23 0.16 -10.55
N ALA A 283 27.09 0.60 -11.81
CA ALA A 283 26.19 0.01 -12.79
C ALA A 283 26.84 -1.08 -13.66
N ARG A 284 28.15 -1.31 -13.53
CA ARG A 284 28.94 -2.14 -14.47
C ARG A 284 28.41 -3.57 -14.64
N GLY A 285 27.88 -4.15 -13.56
CA GLY A 285 27.33 -5.51 -13.53
C GLY A 285 25.86 -5.64 -13.91
N LEU A 286 25.16 -4.54 -14.21
CA LEU A 286 23.73 -4.58 -14.50
C LEU A 286 23.43 -5.30 -15.83
N VAL A 287 22.32 -6.02 -15.86
CA VAL A 287 21.83 -6.73 -17.05
C VAL A 287 20.54 -6.05 -17.52
N ALA A 288 20.46 -5.77 -18.82
CA ALA A 288 19.23 -5.22 -19.40
C ALA A 288 18.10 -6.25 -19.41
N TYR A 289 16.89 -5.80 -19.11
CA TYR A 289 15.70 -6.63 -19.27
C TYR A 289 15.40 -6.85 -20.75
N HIS A 290 15.07 -8.09 -21.08
CA HIS A 290 14.62 -8.49 -22.40
C HIS A 290 13.17 -8.94 -22.32
N PRO A 291 12.33 -8.52 -23.28
CA PRO A 291 10.92 -8.89 -23.29
C PRO A 291 10.76 -10.42 -23.32
N GLN A 292 9.67 -10.89 -22.73
CA GLN A 292 9.32 -12.30 -22.63
C GLN A 292 7.89 -12.51 -23.16
N GLY A 293 7.61 -13.73 -23.62
CA GLY A 293 6.29 -14.14 -24.07
C GLY A 293 5.77 -13.29 -25.24
N HIS A 294 4.58 -12.74 -25.10
CA HIS A 294 3.91 -11.97 -26.16
C HIS A 294 4.36 -10.51 -26.24
N CYS A 295 5.06 -9.99 -25.22
CA CYS A 295 5.63 -8.64 -25.24
C CYS A 295 6.83 -8.58 -26.21
N LYS A 296 6.95 -7.49 -26.98
CA LYS A 296 8.02 -7.29 -27.98
C LYS A 296 8.78 -5.99 -27.77
N SER A 297 8.17 -5.02 -27.09
CA SER A 297 8.78 -3.73 -26.83
C SER A 297 10.02 -3.88 -25.96
N THR A 298 10.92 -2.91 -26.09
CA THR A 298 12.08 -2.75 -25.22
C THR A 298 12.08 -1.40 -24.50
N TYR A 299 10.99 -0.64 -24.62
CA TYR A 299 10.79 0.69 -24.02
C TYR A 299 10.00 0.65 -22.71
N PHE A 300 10.22 -0.39 -21.89
CA PHE A 300 9.50 -0.59 -20.65
C PHE A 300 9.47 0.67 -19.78
N TRP A 301 8.30 0.96 -19.22
CA TRP A 301 8.09 2.13 -18.36
C TRP A 301 7.20 1.82 -17.16
N THR A 302 6.37 0.77 -17.30
CA THR A 302 5.50 0.24 -16.26
C THR A 302 5.91 -1.20 -15.92
N ILE A 303 5.13 -1.86 -15.07
CA ILE A 303 5.27 -3.28 -14.75
C ILE A 303 3.93 -3.97 -14.92
N ASP A 304 3.98 -5.27 -15.15
CA ASP A 304 2.84 -6.14 -14.96
C ASP A 304 2.48 -6.20 -13.46
N ALA A 305 1.24 -5.85 -13.12
CA ALA A 305 0.79 -5.70 -11.75
C ALA A 305 0.83 -7.02 -10.95
N VAL A 306 0.75 -8.16 -11.63
CA VAL A 306 0.76 -9.51 -11.03
C VAL A 306 2.18 -10.04 -10.96
N THR A 307 2.88 -10.12 -12.09
CA THR A 307 4.21 -10.74 -12.17
C THR A 307 5.36 -9.82 -11.76
N LYS A 308 5.10 -8.51 -11.64
CA LYS A 308 6.07 -7.44 -11.38
C LYS A 308 7.20 -7.34 -12.41
N LYS A 309 7.04 -7.96 -13.59
CA LYS A 309 8.00 -7.87 -14.69
C LYS A 309 7.85 -6.53 -15.45
N PRO A 310 8.95 -5.96 -15.98
CA PRO A 310 8.89 -4.77 -16.81
C PRO A 310 7.95 -4.92 -18.01
N LEU A 311 7.13 -3.90 -18.26
CA LEU A 311 6.12 -3.86 -19.31
C LEU A 311 6.11 -2.48 -20.00
N ASP A 312 5.84 -2.47 -21.30
CA ASP A 312 5.51 -1.24 -22.04
C ASP A 312 4.01 -1.01 -21.93
N ALA A 313 3.60 0.21 -21.57
CA ALA A 313 2.19 0.55 -21.43
C ALA A 313 1.39 0.34 -22.72
N ASN A 314 2.04 0.41 -23.90
CA ASN A 314 1.39 0.15 -25.18
C ASN A 314 1.12 -1.35 -25.44
N GLU A 315 1.80 -2.25 -24.73
CA GLU A 315 1.62 -3.71 -24.84
C GLU A 315 0.90 -4.29 -23.61
N GLY A 316 0.54 -3.45 -22.64
CA GLY A 316 -0.17 -3.84 -21.43
C GLY A 316 -1.65 -3.51 -21.49
N TYR A 317 -2.49 -4.32 -20.86
CA TYR A 317 -3.93 -4.10 -20.70
C TYR A 317 -4.21 -3.40 -19.38
N VAL A 318 -4.97 -2.31 -19.45
CA VAL A 318 -5.27 -1.48 -18.27
C VAL A 318 -6.24 -2.21 -17.35
N LEU A 319 -5.89 -2.24 -16.07
CA LEU A 319 -6.74 -2.75 -15.00
C LEU A 319 -7.80 -1.72 -14.63
N GLN A 320 -9.00 -2.20 -14.32
CA GLN A 320 -10.09 -1.41 -13.77
C GLN A 320 -9.76 -1.01 -12.34
N GLU A 321 -9.94 0.28 -12.04
CA GLU A 321 -9.78 0.86 -10.70
C GLU A 321 -11.16 1.35 -10.28
N GLU A 322 -11.80 0.68 -9.33
CA GLU A 322 -13.21 0.91 -8.99
C GLU A 322 -13.47 2.32 -8.42
N ALA A 323 -12.53 2.86 -7.63
CA ALA A 323 -12.56 4.23 -7.15
C ALA A 323 -12.12 5.27 -8.20
N GLY A 324 -11.72 4.79 -9.40
CA GLY A 324 -11.05 5.58 -10.42
C GLY A 324 -9.61 5.94 -10.04
N ILE A 325 -8.85 6.41 -11.03
CA ILE A 325 -7.49 6.91 -10.80
C ILE A 325 -7.50 8.42 -10.56
N LYS A 326 -6.66 8.87 -9.62
CA LYS A 326 -6.41 10.30 -9.43
C LYS A 326 -5.47 10.79 -10.54
N ALA A 327 -5.60 12.07 -10.92
CA ALA A 327 -4.85 12.65 -12.04
C ALA A 327 -3.30 12.60 -11.89
N TRP A 328 -2.80 12.31 -10.70
CA TRP A 328 -1.38 12.23 -10.36
C TRP A 328 -0.90 10.79 -10.10
N GLN A 329 -1.80 9.80 -10.22
CA GLN A 329 -1.50 8.37 -10.19
C GLN A 329 -1.32 7.83 -11.61
N GLU A 330 -0.59 6.72 -11.73
CA GLU A 330 -0.38 5.98 -12.97
C GLU A 330 -1.30 4.76 -13.02
N GLN A 331 -1.76 4.41 -14.23
CA GLN A 331 -2.55 3.20 -14.45
C GLN A 331 -1.73 1.95 -14.13
N ARG A 332 -2.40 0.91 -13.63
CA ARG A 332 -1.83 -0.43 -13.49
C ARG A 332 -2.17 -1.25 -14.73
N TYR A 333 -1.24 -2.12 -15.13
CA TYR A 333 -1.33 -2.90 -16.35
C TYR A 333 -1.07 -4.37 -16.06
N VAL A 334 -1.61 -5.25 -16.91
CA VAL A 334 -1.22 -6.66 -17.00
C VAL A 334 -0.82 -6.99 -18.44
N SER A 335 0.10 -7.93 -18.60
CA SER A 335 0.52 -8.43 -19.91
C SER A 335 -0.50 -9.42 -20.47
N PHE A 336 -0.46 -9.64 -21.78
CA PHE A 336 -1.24 -10.68 -22.46
C PHE A 336 -1.05 -12.04 -21.77
N ASP A 337 0.20 -12.42 -21.51
CA ASP A 337 0.54 -13.71 -20.87
C ASP A 337 -0.11 -13.86 -19.50
N THR A 338 -0.23 -12.77 -18.73
CA THR A 338 -0.88 -12.82 -17.41
C THR A 338 -2.37 -13.11 -17.53
N ILE A 339 -3.04 -12.55 -18.56
CA ILE A 339 -4.46 -12.81 -18.79
C ILE A 339 -4.66 -14.26 -19.28
N ASP A 340 -3.85 -14.71 -20.24
CA ASP A 340 -3.91 -16.06 -20.82
C ASP A 340 -3.66 -17.16 -19.78
N ASN A 341 -2.77 -16.92 -18.81
CA ASN A 341 -2.54 -17.83 -17.69
C ASN A 341 -3.63 -17.81 -16.61
N GLY A 342 -4.66 -16.98 -16.77
CA GLY A 342 -5.73 -16.76 -15.79
C GLY A 342 -5.43 -15.57 -14.90
N LEU A 343 -6.17 -14.49 -15.12
CA LEU A 343 -6.08 -13.29 -14.31
C LEU A 343 -6.50 -13.62 -12.85
N PRO A 344 -5.67 -13.28 -11.84
CA PRO A 344 -6.03 -13.55 -10.45
C PRO A 344 -7.29 -12.81 -10.01
N GLU A 345 -8.00 -13.37 -9.05
CA GLU A 345 -9.16 -12.75 -8.43
C GLU A 345 -8.78 -11.39 -7.79
N GLY A 346 -9.66 -10.39 -7.91
CA GLY A 346 -9.38 -8.99 -7.52
C GLY A 346 -8.70 -8.14 -8.60
N PHE A 347 -8.38 -8.72 -9.75
CA PHE A 347 -7.97 -7.99 -10.94
C PHE A 347 -9.07 -8.09 -12.00
N GLU A 348 -9.50 -6.95 -12.50
CA GLU A 348 -10.46 -6.86 -13.61
C GLU A 348 -9.86 -5.95 -14.68
N LEU A 349 -10.04 -6.27 -15.95
CA LEU A 349 -9.64 -5.40 -17.04
C LEU A 349 -10.68 -4.31 -17.23
N MET A 350 -10.25 -3.11 -17.66
CA MET A 350 -11.22 -2.17 -18.19
C MET A 350 -12.03 -2.81 -19.33
N PRO A 351 -13.34 -2.50 -19.50
CA PRO A 351 -14.16 -3.12 -20.53
C PRO A 351 -13.58 -2.99 -21.95
N SER A 352 -13.04 -1.81 -22.28
CA SER A 352 -12.38 -1.57 -23.56
C SER A 352 -11.11 -2.41 -23.78
N GLU A 353 -10.41 -2.74 -22.70
CA GLU A 353 -9.20 -3.56 -22.73
C GLU A 353 -9.53 -5.05 -22.85
N SER A 354 -10.68 -5.47 -22.31
CA SER A 354 -11.22 -6.81 -22.53
C SER A 354 -11.54 -7.02 -24.01
N GLU A 355 -12.21 -6.06 -24.65
CA GLU A 355 -12.47 -6.09 -26.10
C GLU A 355 -11.16 -6.14 -26.92
N ARG A 356 -10.15 -5.37 -26.52
CA ARG A 356 -8.84 -5.39 -27.17
C ARG A 356 -8.15 -6.74 -27.01
N TYR A 357 -8.20 -7.33 -25.81
CA TYR A 357 -7.61 -8.63 -25.54
C TYR A 357 -8.21 -9.73 -26.42
N GLU A 358 -9.54 -9.79 -26.54
CA GLU A 358 -10.22 -10.76 -27.42
C GLU A 358 -9.79 -10.59 -28.88
N ALA A 359 -9.69 -9.34 -29.37
CA ALA A 359 -9.22 -9.08 -30.73
C ALA A 359 -7.76 -9.48 -30.96
N ASP A 360 -6.89 -9.26 -29.97
CA ASP A 360 -5.49 -9.67 -30.03
C ASP A 360 -5.36 -11.21 -29.97
N LEU A 361 -6.19 -11.88 -29.16
CA LEU A 361 -6.26 -13.34 -29.06
C LEU A 361 -6.65 -13.96 -30.41
N GLU A 362 -7.71 -13.43 -31.06
CA GLU A 362 -8.13 -13.87 -32.40
C GLU A 362 -7.07 -13.63 -33.49
N ALA A 363 -6.17 -12.66 -33.29
CA ALA A 363 -5.09 -12.37 -34.25
C ALA A 363 -3.85 -13.26 -34.09
N ILE A 364 -3.75 -13.98 -32.96
CA ILE A 364 -2.65 -14.89 -32.65
C ILE A 364 -2.98 -16.33 -33.06
N ASP A 365 -4.27 -16.71 -33.02
CA ASP A 365 -4.83 -17.96 -33.56
C ASP A 365 -4.83 -18.00 -35.11
#